data_AF-A0A2D6E645-F1
#
_entry.id   AF-A0A2D6E645-F1
#
_cell.length_a   1.000
_cell.length_b   1.000
_cell.length_c   1.000
_cell.angle_alpha   90.00
_cell.angle_beta   90.00
_cell.angle_gamma   90.00
#
_symmetry.space_group_name_H-M   'P 1'
#
loop_
_entity.id
_entity.type
_entity.pdbx_description
1 polymer ?
#
loop_
_entity_poly.entity_id
_entity_poly.type
_entity_poly.pdbx_seq_one_letter_code
_entity_poly.pdbx_strand_id
1 'polypeptide(L)' 'MDREKIVEMVANYRQMENMSPRPLMLREIRWQYADMAEGGDGGFMWNDEDGKEVTCREYNYSGYPDSFFQEVRDLMGWPR' A
#
# COMPACT_ATOMS: atom_id res chain seq x y z
N MET A 1 13.99 3.95 -8.23
CA MET A 1 13.16 3.47 -7.11
C MET A 1 13.86 2.25 -6.54
N ASP A 2 14.11 2.25 -5.23
CA ASP A 2 15.01 1.27 -4.61
C ASP A 2 14.31 -0.07 -4.35
N ARG A 3 14.82 -1.11 -5.00
CA ARG A 3 14.41 -2.51 -4.82
C ARG A 3 14.43 -2.95 -3.35
N GLU A 4 15.29 -2.36 -2.54
CA GLU A 4 15.36 -2.61 -1.09
C GLU A 4 14.05 -2.28 -0.38
N LYS A 5 13.37 -1.20 -0.76
CA LYS A 5 12.08 -0.82 -0.18
C LYS A 5 10.97 -1.80 -0.51
N ILE A 6 10.97 -2.35 -1.73
CA ILE A 6 10.01 -3.39 -2.14
C ILE A 6 10.19 -4.63 -1.26
N VAL A 7 11.44 -5.07 -1.08
CA VAL A 7 11.77 -6.22 -0.23
C VAL A 7 11.37 -5.99 1.22
N GLU A 8 11.64 -4.80 1.75
CA GLU A 8 11.26 -4.40 3.11
C GLU A 8 9.73 -4.45 3.30
N MET A 9 8.97 -3.84 2.39
CA MET A 9 7.49 -3.83 2.49
C MET A 9 6.90 -5.23 2.42
N VAL A 10 7.39 -6.07 1.51
CA VAL A 10 6.99 -7.49 1.43
C VAL A 10 7.28 -8.21 2.75
N ALA A 11 8.47 -8.03 3.32
CA ALA A 11 8.83 -8.65 4.60
C ALA A 11 7.90 -8.21 5.75
N ASN A 12 7.59 -6.92 5.83
CA ASN A 12 6.68 -6.36 6.83
C ASN A 12 5.27 -6.94 6.70
N TYR A 13 4.72 -7.02 5.49
CA TYR A 13 3.39 -7.57 5.27
C TYR A 13 3.32 -9.08 5.48
N ARG A 14 4.37 -9.84 5.11
CA ARG A 14 4.47 -11.27 5.46
C ARG A 14 4.53 -11.50 6.96
N GLN A 15 5.27 -10.65 7.69
CA GLN A 15 5.30 -10.70 9.14
C GLN A 15 3.90 -10.44 9.73
N MET A 16 3.17 -9.46 9.19
CA MET A 16 1.80 -9.16 9.62
C MET A 16 0.83 -10.32 9.32
N GLU A 17 0.98 -11.01 8.17
CA GLU A 17 0.20 -12.23 7.84
C GLU A 17 0.44 -13.36 8.85
N ASN A 18 1.68 -13.47 9.36
CA ASN A 18 2.08 -14.50 10.32
C ASN A 18 1.64 -14.18 11.76
N MET A 19 1.55 -12.90 12.14
CA MET A 19 1.13 -12.49 13.49
C MET A 19 -0.37 -12.67 13.73
N SER A 20 -1.20 -12.57 12.70
CA SER A 20 -2.62 -12.91 12.75
C SER A 20 -3.09 -13.24 11.34
N PRO A 21 -3.77 -14.38 11.10
CA PRO A 21 -4.06 -14.82 9.75
C PRO A 21 -5.08 -13.95 8.99
N ARG A 22 -5.74 -12.97 9.64
CA ARG A 22 -6.68 -12.03 9.00
C ARG A 22 -6.77 -10.69 9.77
N PRO A 23 -5.69 -9.90 9.85
CA PRO A 23 -5.80 -8.58 10.43
C PRO A 23 -6.67 -7.73 9.49
N LEU A 24 -7.67 -7.04 10.04
CA LEU A 24 -8.50 -6.10 9.28
C LEU A 24 -7.63 -5.07 8.53
N MET A 25 -6.46 -4.72 9.09
CA MET A 25 -5.47 -3.85 8.45
C MET A 25 -4.86 -4.43 7.16
N LEU A 26 -4.53 -5.74 7.10
CA LEU A 26 -3.99 -6.29 5.85
C LEU A 26 -5.01 -6.30 4.72
N ARG A 27 -6.30 -6.44 5.05
CA ARG A 27 -7.34 -6.35 4.04
C ARG A 27 -7.39 -4.94 3.43
N GLU A 28 -7.29 -3.92 4.28
CA GLU A 28 -7.23 -2.53 3.84
C GLU A 28 -5.98 -2.28 3.00
N ILE A 29 -4.81 -2.63 3.51
CA ILE A 29 -3.51 -2.48 2.81
C ILE A 29 -3.55 -3.15 1.42
N ARG A 30 -4.12 -4.36 1.32
CA ARG A 30 -4.30 -5.06 0.04
C ARG A 30 -5.10 -4.23 -0.95
N TRP A 31 -6.21 -3.66 -0.52
CA TRP A 31 -7.06 -2.83 -1.38
C TRP A 31 -6.30 -1.56 -1.83
N GLN A 32 -5.63 -0.87 -0.89
CA GLN A 32 -4.87 0.35 -1.19
C GLN A 32 -3.73 0.08 -2.19
N TYR A 33 -3.00 -1.02 -2.03
CA TYR A 33 -1.94 -1.41 -2.98
C TYR A 33 -2.50 -1.81 -4.34
N ALA A 34 -3.65 -2.48 -4.39
CA ALA A 34 -4.31 -2.82 -5.65
C ALA A 34 -4.75 -1.56 -6.41
N ASP A 35 -5.37 -0.61 -5.72
CA ASP A 35 -5.79 0.67 -6.29
C ASP A 35 -4.60 1.49 -6.82
N MET A 36 -3.55 1.65 -6.00
CA MET A 36 -2.33 2.36 -6.41
C MET A 36 -1.57 1.65 -7.54
N ALA A 37 -1.61 0.32 -7.63
CA ALA A 37 -1.01 -0.40 -8.76
C ALA A 37 -1.70 -0.08 -10.10
N GLU A 38 -2.95 0.41 -10.07
CA GLU A 38 -3.76 0.77 -11.24
C GLU A 38 -3.82 2.28 -11.50
N GLY A 39 -3.00 3.06 -10.79
CA GLY A 39 -2.92 4.51 -10.93
C GLY A 39 -3.81 5.31 -9.98
N GLY A 40 -4.51 4.63 -9.06
CA GLY A 40 -5.30 5.26 -8.00
C GLY A 40 -4.45 5.89 -6.91
N ASP A 41 -5.11 6.44 -5.88
CA ASP A 41 -4.49 7.18 -4.79
C ASP A 41 -4.42 6.40 -3.47
N GLY A 42 -4.87 5.14 -3.47
CA GLY A 42 -4.92 4.28 -2.30
C GLY A 42 -5.99 4.69 -1.28
N GLY A 43 -6.93 5.53 -1.68
CA GLY A 43 -8.09 5.93 -0.89
C GLY A 43 -7.83 7.00 0.16
N PHE A 44 -8.94 7.54 0.66
CA PHE A 44 -9.01 8.56 1.70
C PHE A 44 -8.45 8.07 3.04
N MET A 45 -7.71 8.94 3.72
CA MET A 45 -7.27 8.71 5.10
C MET A 45 -7.87 9.72 6.09
N TRP A 46 -7.68 11.03 5.86
CA TRP A 46 -8.23 12.11 6.69
C TRP A 46 -8.27 13.43 5.89
N ASN A 47 -8.81 14.50 6.50
CA ASN A 47 -8.72 15.86 5.97
C ASN A 47 -7.62 16.64 6.72
N ASP A 48 -6.78 17.37 5.99
CA ASP A 48 -5.79 18.27 6.61
C ASP A 48 -6.44 19.49 7.31
N GLU A 49 -5.62 20.39 7.86
CA GLU A 49 -6.09 21.57 8.60
C GLU A 49 -6.93 22.52 7.74
N ASP A 50 -6.74 22.50 6.42
CA ASP A 50 -7.49 23.30 5.45
C ASP A 50 -8.74 22.56 4.92
N GLY A 51 -9.00 21.35 5.40
CA GLY A 51 -10.12 20.51 4.98
C GLY A 51 -9.89 19.77 3.67
N LYS A 52 -8.65 19.72 3.15
CA LYS A 52 -8.32 18.96 1.94
C LYS A 52 -8.22 17.48 2.29
N GLU A 53 -8.86 16.63 1.48
CA GLU A 53 -8.70 15.18 1.57
C GLU A 53 -7.24 14.78 1.32
N VAL A 54 -6.70 13.99 2.25
CA VAL A 54 -5.37 13.38 2.18
C VAL A 54 -5.53 11.89 1.91
N THR A 55 -4.85 11.42 0.85
CA THR A 55 -4.92 10.03 0.40
C THR A 55 -3.72 9.21 0.88
N CYS A 56 -3.85 7.89 0.83
CA CYS A 56 -2.78 6.98 1.22
C CYS A 56 -1.50 7.20 0.41
N ARG A 57 -1.63 7.40 -0.90
CA ARG A 57 -0.53 7.69 -1.81
C ARG A 57 0.11 9.03 -1.49
N GLU A 58 -0.68 10.09 -1.34
CA GLU A 58 -0.15 11.43 -1.08
C GLU A 58 0.69 11.47 0.21
N TYR A 59 0.21 10.83 1.27
CA TYR A 59 0.87 10.88 2.57
C TYR A 59 2.04 9.90 2.71
N ASN A 60 1.84 8.62 2.37
CA ASN A 60 2.81 7.56 2.68
C ASN A 60 3.78 7.29 1.52
N TYR A 61 3.36 7.56 0.29
CA TYR A 61 4.05 7.10 -0.92
C TYR A 61 4.21 8.20 -1.97
N SER A 62 4.36 9.44 -1.52
CA SER A 62 4.54 10.58 -2.42
C SER A 62 5.73 10.36 -3.35
N GLY A 63 5.48 10.44 -4.66
CA GLY A 63 6.49 10.21 -5.71
C GLY A 63 6.81 8.73 -6.01
N TYR A 64 6.13 7.77 -5.40
CA TYR A 64 6.29 6.36 -5.75
C TYR A 64 5.42 6.06 -6.99
N PRO A 65 5.99 5.47 -8.06
CA PRO A 65 5.24 5.13 -9.25
C PRO A 65 4.40 3.87 -9.05
N ASP A 66 3.37 3.72 -9.87
CA ASP A 66 2.41 2.59 -9.85
C ASP A 66 3.10 1.22 -9.86
N SER A 67 4.24 1.12 -10.57
CA SER A 67 5.02 -0.11 -10.66
C SER A 67 5.57 -0.60 -9.31
N PHE A 68 5.78 0.29 -8.33
CA PHE A 68 6.17 -0.08 -6.96
C PHE A 68 5.09 -0.96 -6.32
N PHE A 69 3.84 -0.49 -6.38
CA PHE A 69 2.71 -1.16 -5.74
C PHE A 69 2.38 -2.45 -6.47
N GLN A 70 2.50 -2.45 -7.81
CA GLN A 70 2.38 -3.65 -8.62
C GLN A 70 3.39 -4.72 -8.19
N GLU A 71 4.67 -4.37 -8.04
CA GLU A 71 5.72 -5.34 -7.69
C GLU A 71 5.54 -5.89 -6.27
N VAL A 72 5.15 -5.06 -5.30
CA VAL A 72 4.80 -5.53 -3.94
C VAL A 72 3.59 -6.46 -3.99
N ARG A 73 2.54 -6.10 -4.73
CA ARG A 73 1.32 -6.91 -4.91
C ARG A 73 1.65 -8.29 -5.50
N ASP A 74 2.49 -8.32 -6.53
CA ASP A 74 2.90 -9.55 -7.22
C ASP A 74 3.72 -10.47 -6.29
N LEU A 75 4.68 -9.92 -5.54
CA LEU A 75 5.49 -10.68 -4.58
C LEU A 75 4.68 -11.19 -3.38
N MET A 76 3.62 -10.47 -3.01
CA MET A 76 2.68 -10.93 -1.99
C MET A 76 1.71 -11.99 -2.51
N GLY A 77 1.49 -12.07 -3.82
CA GLY A 77 0.50 -12.95 -4.43
C GLY A 77 -0.94 -12.49 -4.17
N TRP A 78 -1.15 -11.18 -4.01
CA TRP A 78 -2.48 -10.62 -3.79
C TRP A 78 -3.23 -10.51 -5.11
N PRO A 79 -4.53 -10.85 -5.14
CA PRO A 79 -5.31 -10.80 -6.37
C PRO A 79 -5.48 -9.36 -6.86
N ARG A 80 -5.80 -9.28 -8.16
CA ARG A 80 -6.24 -8.05 -8.82
C ARG A 80 -7.68 -7.73 -8.43
#